data_AF-A0A838GNK2-F1
#
_entry.id   AF-A0A838GNK2-F1
#
_cell.length_a   1.000
_cell.length_b   1.000
_cell.length_c   1.000
_cell.angle_alpha   90.00
_cell.angle_beta   90.00
_cell.angle_gamma   90.00
#
_symmetry.space_group_name_H-M   'P 1'
#
loop_
_entity.id
_entity.type
_entity.pdbx_description
1 polymer ?
#
loop_
_entity_poly.entity_id
_entity_poly.type
_entity_poly.pdbx_seq_one_letter_code
_entity_poly.pdbx_strand_id
1 'polypeptide(L)' 'MPALAMYALRLGDDALVLSHRLGEWISVAPAIEEDIALGNIGLDLIGQARALLTYAGEVEGAGRTEDDL' A
#
# COMPACT_ATOMS: atom_id res chain seq x y z
N MET A 1 -10.92 16.09 -5.94
CA MET A 1 -10.20 15.69 -4.72
C MET A 1 -9.53 16.89 -4.05
N PRO A 2 -9.70 17.09 -2.74
CA PRO A 2 -8.90 18.03 -1.95
C PRO A 2 -7.40 17.75 -2.06
N ALA A 3 -6.55 18.77 -1.91
CA ALA A 3 -5.09 18.62 -2.01
C ALA A 3 -4.52 17.59 -1.02
N LEU A 4 -5.07 17.54 0.20
CA LEU A 4 -4.70 16.57 1.23
C LEU A 4 -5.08 15.14 0.84
N ALA A 5 -6.29 14.92 0.31
CA ALA A 5 -6.71 13.61 -0.19
C ALA A 5 -5.81 13.14 -1.34
N MET A 6 -5.48 14.02 -2.29
CA MET A 6 -4.58 13.71 -3.39
C MET A 6 -3.16 13.36 -2.92
N TYR A 7 -2.67 14.02 -1.87
CA TYR A 7 -1.36 13.72 -1.30
C TYR A 7 -1.35 12.37 -0.58
N ALA A 8 -2.37 12.09 0.24
CA ALA A 8 -2.53 10.79 0.89
C ALA A 8 -2.69 9.65 -0.12
N LEU A 9 -3.48 9.86 -1.17
CA LEU A 9 -3.67 8.91 -2.26
C LEU A 9 -2.34 8.54 -2.91
N ARG A 10 -1.51 9.53 -3.28
CA ARG A 10 -0.19 9.27 -3.90
C ARG A 10 0.75 8.46 -3.00
N LEU A 11 0.77 8.74 -1.70
CA LEU A 11 1.56 7.94 -0.76
C LEU A 11 1.00 6.52 -0.61
N GLY A 12 -0.33 6.38 -0.62
CA GLY A 12 -1.01 5.09 -0.61
C GLY A 12 -0.68 4.26 -1.86
N ASP A 13 -0.70 4.88 -3.03
CA ASP A 13 -0.36 4.26 -4.32
C ASP A 13 1.09 3.76 -4.35
N ASP A 14 2.04 4.58 -3.88
CA ASP A 14 3.45 4.19 -3.80
C ASP A 14 3.63 2.94 -2.92
N ALA A 15 2.98 2.91 -1.75
CA ALA A 15 3.02 1.78 -0.84
C ALA A 15 2.31 0.54 -1.43
N LEU A 16 1.15 0.72 -2.06
CA LEU A 16 0.35 -0.34 -2.66
C LEU A 16 1.13 -1.02 -3.79
N VAL A 17 1.65 -0.24 -4.74
CA VAL A 17 2.40 -0.76 -5.89
C VAL A 17 3.67 -1.46 -5.42
N LEU A 18 4.41 -0.89 -4.45
CA LEU A 18 5.61 -1.55 -3.93
C LEU A 18 5.28 -2.85 -3.19
N SER A 19 4.19 -2.88 -2.39
CA SER A 19 3.74 -4.11 -1.73
C SER A 19 3.43 -5.22 -2.74
N HIS A 20 2.80 -4.89 -3.86
CA HIS A 20 2.52 -5.81 -4.95
C HIS A 20 3.82 -6.34 -5.59
N ARG A 21 4.80 -5.47 -5.83
CA ARG A 21 6.11 -5.86 -6.40
C ARG A 21 6.88 -6.78 -5.46
N LEU A 22 6.81 -6.55 -4.16
CA LEU A 22 7.43 -7.45 -3.18
C LEU A 22 6.71 -8.80 -3.10
N GLY A 23 5.39 -8.84 -3.34
CA GLY A 23 4.63 -10.07 -3.47
C GLY A 23 5.12 -10.99 -4.60
N GLU A 24 5.69 -10.42 -5.67
CA GLU A 24 6.29 -11.17 -6.78
C GLU A 24 7.58 -11.92 -6.37
N TRP A 25 8.20 -11.54 -5.25
CA TRP A 25 9.42 -12.17 -4.74
C TRP A 25 9.19 -13.34 -3.78
N ILE A 26 7.93 -13.56 -3.35
CA ILE A 26 7.60 -14.65 -2.43
C ILE A 26 7.96 -15.98 -3.08
N SER A 27 8.69 -16.84 -2.36
CA SER A 27 9.20 -18.15 -2.79
C SER A 27 10.31 -18.14 -3.87
N VAL A 28 10.80 -16.96 -4.27
CA VAL A 28 11.85 -16.83 -5.31
C VAL A 28 13.06 -15.99 -4.89
N ALA A 29 13.11 -15.55 -3.64
CA ALA A 29 14.27 -14.85 -3.08
C ALA A 29 15.50 -15.80 -2.96
N PRO A 30 16.74 -15.26 -2.91
CA PRO A 30 17.97 -16.08 -2.88
C PRO A 30 18.09 -17.02 -1.67
N ALA A 31 17.49 -16.66 -0.54
CA ALA A 31 17.43 -17.45 0.68
C ALA A 31 16.13 -17.17 1.46
N ILE A 32 15.82 -18.04 2.43
CA ILE A 32 14.54 -18.01 3.16
C ILE A 32 14.43 -16.78 4.07
N GLU A 33 15.56 -16.32 4.62
CA GLU A 33 15.65 -15.13 5.44
C GLU A 33 15.24 -13.88 4.64
N GLU A 34 15.73 -13.75 3.40
CA GLU A 34 15.36 -12.67 2.49
C GLU A 34 13.89 -12.76 2.06
N ASP A 35 13.37 -13.97 1.80
CA ASP A 35 11.96 -14.18 1.46
C ASP A 35 11.03 -13.68 2.58
N ILE A 36 11.33 -14.07 3.83
CA ILE A 36 10.62 -13.61 5.02
C ILE A 36 10.76 -12.09 5.20
N ALA A 37 11.96 -11.54 4.98
CA ALA A 37 12.19 -10.10 5.11
C ALA A 37 11.39 -9.30 4.07
N LEU A 38 11.40 -9.71 2.79
CA LEU A 38 10.62 -9.08 1.73
C LEU A 38 9.12 -9.21 1.96
N GLY A 39 8.67 -10.38 2.44
CA GLY A 39 7.28 -10.61 2.83
C GLY A 39 6.82 -9.69 3.96
N ASN A 40 7.65 -9.51 4.99
CA ASN A 40 7.34 -8.60 6.10
C ASN A 40 7.27 -7.14 5.64
N ILE A 41 8.21 -6.69 4.81
CA ILE A 41 8.18 -5.33 4.25
C ILE A 41 6.92 -5.15 3.37
N GLY A 42 6.59 -6.14 2.54
CA GLY A 42 5.36 -6.13 1.75
C GLY A 42 4.10 -6.02 2.61
N LEU A 43 4.05 -6.76 3.73
CA LEU A 43 2.94 -6.72 4.68
C LEU A 43 2.80 -5.35 5.37
N ASP A 44 3.91 -4.74 5.76
CA ASP A 44 3.90 -3.39 6.35
C ASP A 44 3.43 -2.34 5.32
N LEU A 45 3.91 -2.44 4.08
CA LEU A 45 3.54 -1.53 3.00
C LEU A 45 2.05 -1.64 2.63
N ILE A 46 1.49 -2.84 2.56
CA ILE A 46 0.03 -2.97 2.32
C ILE A 46 -0.76 -2.42 3.50
N GLY A 47 -0.28 -2.57 4.73
CA GLY A 47 -0.88 -1.92 5.90
C GLY A 47 -0.86 -0.39 5.82
N GLN A 48 0.26 0.20 5.36
CA GLN A 48 0.38 1.63 5.12
C GLN A 48 -0.53 2.11 3.99
N ALA A 49 -0.59 1.37 2.87
CA ALA A 49 -1.45 1.67 1.74
C ALA A 49 -2.92 1.74 2.19
N ARG A 50 -3.39 0.72 2.93
CA ARG A 50 -4.73 0.67 3.49
C ARG A 50 -5.08 1.89 4.35
N ALA A 51 -4.20 2.23 5.30
CA ALA A 51 -4.40 3.40 6.15
C ALA A 51 -4.46 4.72 5.35
N LEU A 52 -3.59 4.88 4.35
CA LEU A 52 -3.50 6.09 3.53
C LEU A 52 -4.67 6.22 2.55
N LEU A 53 -5.08 5.14 1.90
CA LEU A 53 -6.20 5.11 0.97
C LEU A 53 -7.53 5.30 1.71
N THR A 54 -7.71 4.65 2.87
CA THR A 54 -8.86 4.91 3.74
C THR A 54 -8.95 6.39 4.11
N TYR A 55 -7.84 6.99 4.56
CA TYR A 55 -7.79 8.41 4.90
C TYR A 55 -8.05 9.32 3.69
N ALA A 56 -7.53 8.98 2.50
CA ALA A 56 -7.80 9.72 1.28
C ALA A 56 -9.30 9.73 0.93
N GLY A 57 -9.98 8.60 1.10
CA GLY A 57 -11.44 8.46 0.90
C GLY A 57 -12.25 9.28 1.91
N GLU A 58 -11.86 9.24 3.19
CA GLU A 58 -12.46 10.07 4.25
C GLU A 58 -12.34 11.57 3.96
N VAL A 59 -11.14 12.03 3.57
CA VAL A 59 -10.87 13.45 3.27
C VAL A 59 -11.55 13.88 1.97
N GLU A 60 -11.65 13.00 0.98
CA GLU A 60 -12.37 13.30 -0.24
C GLU A 60 -13.88 13.51 0.01
N GLY A 61 -14.48 12.74 0.91
CA GLY A 61 -15.89 12.86 1.28
C GLY A 61 -16.88 12.39 0.21
N ALA A 62 -16.42 11.63 -0.79
CA ALA A 62 -17.25 11.08 -1.87
C ALA A 62 -17.84 9.69 -1.56
N GLY A 63 -17.57 9.14 -0.38
CA GLY A 63 -18.04 7.81 0.03
C GLY A 63 -17.27 6.63 -0.58
N ARG A 64 -16.10 6.88 -1.19
CA ARG A 64 -15.18 5.86 -1.69
C ARG A 64 -14.36 5.27 -0.54
N THR A 65 -14.20 3.95 -0.54
CA THR A 65 -13.38 3.20 0.42
C THR A 65 -11.96 2.97 -0.12
N GLU A 66 -11.08 2.35 0.68
CA GLU A 66 -9.74 1.94 0.22
C GLU A 66 -9.77 0.97 -0.98
N ASP A 67 -10.87 0.22 -1.18
CA ASP A 67 -11.04 -0.71 -2.30
C ASP A 67 -11.56 -0.01 -3.58
N ASP A 68 -12.13 1.20 -3.45
CA ASP A 68 -12.65 2.00 -4.57
C ASP A 68 -11.63 2.99 -5.14
N LEU A 69 -10.56 3.25 -4.38
CA LEU A 69 -9.49 4.20 -4.69
C LEU A 69 -8.32 3.52 -5.39
#